data_AF-A0A484MVI2-F1
#
_entry.id   AF-A0A484MVI2-F1
#
_cell.length_a   1.000
_cell.length_b   1.000
_cell.length_c   1.000
_cell.angle_alpha   90.00
_cell.angle_beta   90.00
_cell.angle_gamma   90.00
#
_symmetry.space_group_name_H-M   'P 1'
#
loop_
_entity.id
_entity.type
_entity.pdbx_description
1 polymer ?
#
loop_
_entity_poly.entity_id
_entity_poly.type
_entity_poly.pdbx_seq_one_letter_code
_entity_poly.pdbx_strand_id
1 'polypeptide(L)'
;MALLGPPELRNAALPSLETHTTPPSSGDPFVDLMVANFNEAKSSPPMGFTENMAATYLSSGDPCLDFFFHVVPDTPAGSLEARLSAAWQHDPSTALKLIFNLRGVRGTGKSDKQGFYTAAIWLHNHHPKTLASNISHLMLDPRRRLNGIGESVSRSERA
;
A
#
# COMPACT_ATOMS: atom_id res chain seq x y z
N MET A 1 -24.14 51.28 5.14
CA MET A 1 -23.81 50.12 4.28
C MET A 1 -23.59 48.92 5.19
N ALA A 2 -24.62 48.09 5.38
CA ALA A 2 -24.55 46.92 6.27
C ALA A 2 -24.05 45.72 5.47
N LEU A 3 -23.04 45.01 6.00
CA LEU A 3 -22.53 43.76 5.44
C LEU A 3 -23.51 42.64 5.84
N LEU A 4 -24.24 42.09 4.87
CA LEU A 4 -25.13 40.97 5.10
C LEU A 4 -24.27 39.73 5.42
N GLY A 5 -24.33 39.26 6.66
CA GLY A 5 -23.66 38.03 7.08
C GLY A 5 -24.14 36.81 6.30
N PRO A 6 -23.36 35.72 6.26
CA PRO A 6 -23.73 34.52 5.50
C PRO A 6 -25.04 33.92 6.02
N PRO A 7 -25.86 33.31 5.15
CA PRO A 7 -27.19 32.84 5.51
C PRO A 7 -27.15 31.69 6.52
N GLU A 8 -27.94 31.81 7.58
CA GLU A 8 -28.21 30.76 8.56
C GLU A 8 -28.91 29.57 7.88
N LEU A 9 -28.33 28.37 8.01
CA LEU A 9 -28.94 27.12 7.59
C LEU A 9 -30.04 26.74 8.59
N ARG A 10 -31.28 26.95 8.15
CA ARG A 10 -32.49 26.54 8.87
C ARG A 10 -32.43 25.02 9.01
N ASN A 11 -32.39 24.52 10.24
CA ASN A 11 -32.61 23.11 10.57
C ASN A 11 -34.00 22.69 10.04
N ALA A 12 -34.06 22.25 8.79
CA ALA A 12 -35.19 21.47 8.30
C ALA A 12 -35.02 20.07 8.87
N ALA A 13 -35.98 19.66 9.69
CA ALA A 13 -36.08 18.31 10.24
C ALA A 13 -35.80 17.29 9.13
N LEU A 14 -34.83 16.40 9.39
CA LEU A 14 -34.60 15.20 8.61
C LEU A 14 -35.93 14.42 8.54
N PRO A 15 -36.52 14.21 7.36
CA PRO A 15 -37.40 13.05 7.20
C PRO A 15 -36.49 11.84 7.37
N SER A 16 -36.73 11.06 8.41
CA SER A 16 -36.18 9.71 8.52
C SER A 16 -36.72 8.92 7.33
N LEU A 17 -35.91 8.81 6.28
CA LEU A 17 -36.21 7.97 5.14
C LEU A 17 -35.37 6.70 5.27
N GLU A 18 -35.82 5.81 6.16
CA GLU A 18 -35.60 4.39 5.95
C GLU A 18 -36.35 4.02 4.67
N THR A 19 -35.66 4.08 3.54
CA THR A 19 -36.14 3.44 2.33
C THR A 19 -35.06 2.51 1.83
N HIS A 20 -35.29 1.22 2.03
CA HIS A 20 -34.83 0.19 1.11
C HIS A 20 -35.44 0.48 -0.27
N THR A 21 -34.85 1.42 -1.01
CA THR A 21 -35.18 1.64 -2.42
C THR A 21 -34.01 1.12 -3.23
N THR A 22 -34.26 0.05 -3.98
CA THR A 22 -33.53 -0.19 -5.23
C THR A 22 -33.46 1.13 -6.01
N PRO A 23 -32.27 1.61 -6.41
CA PRO A 23 -32.18 2.86 -7.15
C PRO A 23 -33.04 2.75 -8.42
N PRO A 24 -33.77 3.81 -8.81
CA PRO A 24 -34.49 3.82 -10.06
C PRO A 24 -33.50 3.55 -11.20
N SER A 25 -33.81 2.56 -12.05
CA SER A 25 -33.03 2.29 -13.25
C SER A 25 -32.89 3.59 -14.03
N SER A 26 -31.64 3.98 -14.30
CA SER A 26 -31.27 5.17 -15.05
C SER A 26 -31.76 5.12 -16.51
N GLY A 27 -32.29 3.96 -16.94
CA GLY A 27 -32.62 3.67 -18.33
C GLY A 27 -31.39 3.40 -19.21
N ASP A 28 -30.18 3.60 -18.67
CA ASP A 28 -28.91 3.31 -19.31
C ASP A 28 -28.31 2.04 -18.69
N PRO A 29 -28.20 0.93 -19.43
CA PRO A 29 -27.61 -0.31 -18.96
C PRO A 29 -26.17 -0.16 -18.44
N PHE A 30 -25.39 0.79 -18.98
CA PHE A 30 -24.03 1.05 -18.53
C PHE A 30 -24.01 1.72 -17.16
N VAL A 31 -24.87 2.72 -16.93
CA VAL A 31 -25.00 3.40 -15.64
C VAL A 31 -25.55 2.45 -14.58
N ASP A 32 -26.56 1.65 -14.93
CA ASP A 32 -27.15 0.68 -14.01
C ASP A 32 -26.14 -0.42 -13.63
N LEU A 33 -25.30 -0.88 -14.57
CA LEU A 33 -24.24 -1.84 -14.29
C LEU A 33 -23.13 -1.25 -13.41
N MET A 34 -22.74 0.02 -13.64
CA MET A 34 -21.79 0.71 -12.77
C MET A 34 -22.32 0.83 -11.33
N VAL A 35 -23.59 1.22 -11.18
CA VAL A 35 -24.24 1.35 -9.87
C VAL A 35 -24.39 -0.01 -9.18
N ALA A 36 -24.77 -1.05 -9.92
CA ALA A 36 -24.86 -2.41 -9.39
C ALA A 36 -23.50 -2.90 -8.88
N ASN A 37 -22.42 -2.79 -9.69
CA ASN A 37 -21.07 -3.19 -9.29
C ASN A 37 -20.57 -2.39 -8.08
N PHE A 38 -20.83 -1.08 -8.04
CA PHE A 38 -20.45 -0.25 -6.90
C PHE A 38 -21.19 -0.64 -5.61
N ASN A 39 -22.46 -1.02 -5.73
CA ASN A 39 -23.27 -1.49 -4.61
C ASN A 39 -22.89 -2.91 -4.17
N GLU A 40 -22.44 -3.77 -5.09
CA GLU A 40 -21.94 -5.11 -4.80
C GLU A 40 -20.57 -5.04 -4.09
N ALA A 41 -19.75 -4.04 -4.41
CA ALA A 41 -18.49 -3.75 -3.74
C ALA A 41 -18.64 -3.17 -2.31
N LYS A 42 -19.85 -3.07 -1.74
CA LYS A 42 -20.14 -2.48 -0.41
C LYS A 42 -19.75 -3.36 0.79
N SER A 43 -18.71 -4.18 0.70
CA SER A 43 -17.96 -4.49 1.92
C SER A 43 -17.02 -3.31 2.18
N SER A 44 -17.51 -2.26 2.83
CA SER A 44 -16.63 -1.19 3.31
C SER A 44 -15.52 -1.85 4.15
N PRO A 45 -14.24 -1.73 3.78
CA PRO A 45 -13.19 -2.43 4.49
C PRO A 45 -13.21 -2.00 5.96
N PRO A 46 -12.93 -2.92 6.90
CA PRO A 46 -12.99 -2.60 8.31
C PRO A 46 -12.04 -1.43 8.60
N MET A 47 -12.53 -0.36 9.22
CA MET A 47 -11.74 0.83 9.54
C MET A 47 -11.28 0.84 10.99
N GLY A 48 -10.15 1.49 11.25
CA GLY A 48 -9.58 1.72 12.57
C GLY A 48 -8.81 3.02 12.61
N PHE A 49 -8.01 3.20 13.66
CA PHE A 49 -7.21 4.40 13.88
C PHE A 49 -5.72 4.07 13.78
N THR A 50 -4.94 4.96 13.17
CA THR A 50 -3.47 4.93 13.23
C THR A 50 -3.00 5.36 14.62
N GLU A 51 -1.69 5.25 14.87
CA GLU A 51 -1.05 5.73 16.11
C GLU A 51 -1.31 7.22 16.39
N ASN A 52 -1.57 8.00 15.34
CA ASN A 52 -1.92 9.42 15.41
C ASN A 52 -3.43 9.68 15.44
N MET A 53 -4.26 8.68 15.74
CA MET A 53 -5.72 8.77 15.80
C MET A 53 -6.39 9.19 14.47
N ALA A 54 -5.70 9.03 13.34
CA ALA A 54 -6.29 9.25 12.03
C ALA A 54 -7.03 8.00 11.56
N ALA A 55 -8.22 8.17 10.96
CA ALA A 55 -8.98 7.06 10.39
C ALA A 55 -8.20 6.39 9.25
N THR A 56 -8.12 5.07 9.26
CA THR A 56 -7.48 4.24 8.23
C THR A 56 -8.24 2.94 8.05
N TYR A 57 -8.05 2.27 6.90
CA TYR A 57 -8.49 0.90 6.73
C TYR A 57 -7.56 -0.06 7.51
N LEU A 58 -8.14 -1.05 8.20
CA LEU A 58 -7.42 -2.14 8.87
C LEU A 58 -6.89 -3.17 7.88
N SER A 59 -7.55 -3.30 6.73
CA SER A 59 -7.18 -4.14 5.61
C SER A 59 -7.81 -3.55 4.34
N SER A 60 -7.10 -3.68 3.23
CA SER A 60 -7.57 -3.33 1.89
C SER A 60 -8.35 -4.45 1.21
N GLY A 61 -8.40 -5.64 1.82
CA GLY A 61 -8.96 -6.86 1.22
C GLY A 61 -7.98 -7.61 0.30
N ASP A 62 -6.85 -6.99 -0.07
CA ASP A 62 -5.76 -7.60 -0.82
C ASP A 62 -4.55 -7.83 0.11
N PRO A 63 -4.15 -9.10 0.35
CA PRO A 63 -3.02 -9.41 1.24
C PRO A 63 -1.67 -8.84 0.79
N CYS A 64 -1.43 -8.69 -0.52
CA CYS A 64 -0.21 -8.09 -1.05
C CYS A 64 -0.18 -6.58 -0.78
N LEU A 65 -1.32 -5.91 -0.95
CA LEU A 65 -1.46 -4.49 -0.65
C LEU A 65 -1.37 -4.22 0.86
N ASP A 66 -1.96 -5.10 1.67
CA ASP A 66 -1.84 -5.07 3.13
C ASP A 66 -0.40 -5.23 3.60
N PHE A 67 0.35 -6.16 3.00
CA PHE A 67 1.79 -6.30 3.23
C PHE A 67 2.52 -5.00 2.87
N PHE A 68 2.21 -4.42 1.71
CA PHE A 68 2.85 -3.19 1.26
C PHE A 68 2.61 -2.02 2.21
N PHE A 69 1.41 -1.82 2.76
CA PHE A 69 1.14 -0.69 3.65
C PHE A 69 1.58 -0.92 5.10
N HIS A 70 1.29 -2.11 5.64
CA HIS A 70 1.46 -2.37 7.08
C HIS A 70 2.86 -2.83 7.46
N VAL A 71 3.68 -3.31 6.52
CA VAL A 71 5.09 -3.61 6.81
C VAL A 71 5.89 -2.30 6.76
N VAL A 72 6.08 -1.71 7.93
CA VAL A 72 6.85 -0.48 8.17
C VAL A 72 8.10 -0.79 9.00
N PRO A 73 9.10 0.11 9.05
CA PRO A 73 10.16 0.01 10.05
C PRO A 73 9.56 -0.23 11.44
N ASP A 74 10.19 -1.09 12.24
CA ASP A 74 9.73 -1.52 13.57
C ASP A 74 8.52 -2.49 13.61
N THR A 75 8.06 -2.98 12.46
CA THR A 75 7.08 -4.08 12.44
C THR A 75 7.67 -5.34 13.10
N PRO A 76 6.98 -5.96 14.07
CA PRO A 76 7.44 -7.20 14.68
C PRO A 76 7.58 -8.33 13.65
N ALA A 77 8.61 -9.16 13.79
CA ALA A 77 8.92 -10.22 12.84
C ALA A 77 7.74 -11.17 12.60
N GLY A 78 7.04 -11.60 13.66
CA GLY A 78 5.87 -12.50 13.53
C GLY A 78 4.73 -11.88 12.72
N SER A 79 4.47 -10.59 12.87
CA SER A 79 3.45 -9.87 12.09
C SER A 79 3.84 -9.74 10.62
N LEU A 80 5.12 -9.50 10.35
CA LEU A 80 5.66 -9.47 9.00
C LEU A 80 5.53 -10.82 8.32
N GLU A 81 5.93 -11.91 8.99
CA GLU A 81 5.84 -13.28 8.47
C GLU A 81 4.40 -13.71 8.22
N ALA A 82 3.47 -13.37 9.12
CA ALA A 82 2.05 -13.66 8.93
C ALA A 82 1.47 -12.97 7.69
N ARG A 83 1.77 -11.68 7.50
CA ARG A 83 1.35 -10.96 6.27
C ARG A 83 2.05 -11.49 5.04
N LEU A 84 3.33 -11.86 5.15
CA LEU A 84 4.07 -12.43 4.02
C LEU A 84 3.46 -13.75 3.56
N SER A 85 3.12 -14.63 4.51
CA SER A 85 2.45 -15.90 4.25
C SER A 85 1.10 -15.69 3.56
N ALA A 86 0.29 -14.73 4.04
CA ALA A 86 -0.98 -14.39 3.41
C ALA A 86 -0.82 -13.84 1.98
N ALA A 87 0.11 -12.89 1.79
CA ALA A 87 0.46 -12.35 0.48
C ALA A 87 0.96 -13.42 -0.48
N TRP A 88 1.78 -14.36 0.01
CA TRP A 88 2.32 -15.44 -0.79
C TRP A 88 1.25 -16.44 -1.23
N GLN A 89 0.30 -16.78 -0.36
CA GLN A 89 -0.83 -17.64 -0.72
C GLN A 89 -1.76 -16.99 -1.75
N HIS A 90 -1.86 -15.66 -1.73
CA HIS A 90 -2.66 -14.90 -2.68
C HIS A 90 -1.99 -14.76 -4.06
N ASP A 91 -0.78 -14.19 -4.10
CA ASP A 91 0.03 -14.05 -5.31
C ASP A 91 1.52 -14.15 -4.96
N PRO A 92 2.15 -15.32 -5.15
CA PRO A 92 3.58 -15.52 -4.89
C PRO A 92 4.48 -14.57 -5.68
N SER A 93 4.07 -14.20 -6.89
CA SER A 93 4.89 -13.37 -7.78
C SER A 93 4.95 -11.93 -7.29
N THR A 94 3.82 -11.40 -6.83
CA THR A 94 3.73 -10.05 -6.25
C THR A 94 4.36 -10.03 -4.85
N ALA A 95 4.11 -11.05 -4.02
CA ALA A 95 4.76 -11.20 -2.73
C ALA A 95 6.30 -11.17 -2.86
N LEU A 96 6.86 -11.89 -3.83
CA LEU A 96 8.31 -11.88 -4.07
C LEU A 96 8.83 -10.48 -4.46
N LYS A 97 8.13 -9.75 -5.32
CA LYS A 97 8.47 -8.36 -5.65
C LYS A 97 8.43 -7.46 -4.42
N LEU A 98 7.45 -7.65 -3.54
CA LEU A 98 7.31 -6.91 -2.30
C LEU A 98 8.44 -7.19 -1.31
N ILE A 99 8.90 -8.44 -1.19
CA ILE A 99 10.11 -8.77 -0.42
C ILE A 99 11.29 -7.95 -0.92
N PHE A 100 11.53 -7.93 -2.23
CA PHE A 100 12.64 -7.17 -2.81
C PHE A 100 12.44 -5.64 -2.70
N ASN A 101 11.19 -5.17 -2.69
CA ASN A 101 10.84 -3.79 -2.46
C ASN A 101 11.25 -3.31 -1.06
N LEU A 102 11.32 -4.19 -0.04
CA LEU A 102 11.85 -3.82 1.28
C LEU A 102 13.35 -3.43 1.21
N ARG A 103 14.13 -4.09 0.36
CA ARG A 103 15.57 -3.84 0.17
C ARG A 103 15.86 -2.56 -0.59
N GLY A 104 14.94 -2.08 -1.44
CA GLY A 104 15.17 -0.96 -2.35
C GLY A 104 15.59 0.32 -1.61
N VAL A 105 16.66 0.96 -2.09
CA VAL A 105 17.21 2.21 -1.55
C VAL A 105 17.22 3.26 -2.67
N ARG A 106 17.06 4.56 -2.33
CA ARG A 106 17.01 5.69 -3.27
C ARG A 106 15.78 5.71 -4.18
N GLY A 107 14.58 5.65 -3.59
CA GLY A 107 13.30 5.76 -4.32
C GLY A 107 12.84 4.49 -5.04
N THR A 108 13.57 3.38 -4.89
CA THR A 108 13.23 2.07 -5.50
C THR A 108 12.53 1.12 -4.54
N GLY A 109 12.32 1.52 -3.28
CA GLY A 109 11.68 0.69 -2.27
C GLY A 109 11.64 1.32 -0.87
N LYS A 110 11.24 0.52 0.13
CA LYS A 110 10.96 0.99 1.51
C LYS A 110 12.20 1.17 2.38
N SER A 111 13.38 0.75 1.90
CA SER A 111 14.65 0.80 2.65
C SER A 111 14.61 0.13 4.04
N ASP A 112 13.69 -0.82 4.23
CA ASP A 112 13.58 -1.61 5.46
C ASP A 112 14.52 -2.82 5.39
N LYS A 113 15.74 -2.59 5.85
CA LYS A 113 16.79 -3.61 5.89
C LYS A 113 16.40 -4.79 6.78
N GLN A 114 15.81 -4.55 7.95
CA GLN A 114 15.50 -5.61 8.90
C GLN A 114 14.32 -6.45 8.41
N GLY A 115 13.25 -5.80 7.94
CA GLY A 115 12.12 -6.51 7.36
C GLY A 115 12.51 -7.34 6.14
N PHE A 116 13.45 -6.86 5.32
CA PHE A 116 14.01 -7.67 4.22
C PHE A 116 14.70 -8.95 4.72
N TYR A 117 15.52 -8.88 5.77
CA TYR A 117 16.18 -10.08 6.30
C TYR A 117 15.18 -11.07 6.91
N THR A 118 14.20 -10.60 7.67
CA THR A 118 13.12 -11.44 8.19
C THR A 118 12.39 -12.15 7.05
N ALA A 119 11.99 -11.40 6.01
CA ALA A 119 11.33 -11.96 4.84
C ALA A 119 12.22 -12.96 4.08
N ALA A 120 13.52 -12.69 3.95
CA ALA A 120 14.47 -13.59 3.30
C ALA A 120 14.68 -14.90 4.07
N ILE A 121 14.74 -14.84 5.40
CA ILE A 121 14.80 -16.04 6.27
C ILE A 121 13.51 -16.85 6.13
N TRP A 122 12.35 -16.18 6.18
CA TRP A 122 11.06 -16.85 5.94
C TRP A 122 11.03 -17.55 4.58
N LEU A 123 11.48 -16.86 3.52
CA LEU A 123 11.52 -17.39 2.16
C LEU A 123 12.48 -18.58 2.04
N HIS A 124 13.63 -18.54 2.73
CA HIS A 124 14.56 -19.66 2.79
C HIS A 124 13.91 -20.91 3.43
N ASN A 125 13.14 -20.71 4.50
CA ASN A 125 12.54 -21.82 5.25
C ASN A 125 11.37 -22.48 4.49
N HIS A 126 10.62 -21.72 3.68
CA HIS A 126 9.41 -22.21 3.00
C HIS A 126 9.61 -22.47 1.49
N HIS A 127 10.41 -21.62 0.82
CA HIS A 127 10.60 -21.64 -0.64
C HIS A 127 12.07 -21.46 -1.04
N PRO A 128 12.99 -22.35 -0.59
CA PRO A 128 14.43 -22.18 -0.78
C PRO A 128 14.86 -22.15 -2.25
N LYS A 129 14.17 -22.90 -3.12
CA LYS A 129 14.43 -22.90 -4.57
C LYS A 129 14.15 -21.53 -5.19
N THR A 130 13.03 -20.90 -4.80
CA THR A 130 12.68 -19.56 -5.28
C THR A 130 13.70 -18.53 -4.83
N LEU A 131 14.16 -18.60 -3.58
CA LEU A 131 15.22 -17.72 -3.10
C LEU A 131 16.52 -17.93 -3.90
N ALA A 132 16.96 -19.18 -4.07
CA ALA A 132 18.20 -19.50 -4.79
C ALA A 132 18.19 -18.97 -6.24
N SER A 133 17.07 -19.11 -6.95
CA SER A 133 16.94 -18.62 -8.33
C SER A 133 16.95 -17.09 -8.45
N ASN A 134 16.53 -16.37 -7.40
CA ASN A 134 16.40 -14.90 -7.43
C ASN A 134 17.58 -14.17 -6.75
N ILE A 135 18.47 -14.88 -6.04
CA ILE A 135 19.63 -14.29 -5.35
C ILE A 135 20.59 -13.57 -6.30
N SER A 136 20.74 -14.03 -7.55
CA SER A 136 21.58 -13.36 -8.55
C SER A 136 21.14 -11.91 -8.79
N HIS A 137 19.84 -11.62 -8.71
CA HIS A 137 19.28 -10.28 -8.88
C HIS A 137 19.50 -9.37 -7.65
N LEU A 138 19.80 -9.95 -6.48
CA LEU A 138 20.16 -9.20 -5.26
C LEU A 138 21.62 -8.75 -5.23
N MET A 139 22.51 -9.52 -5.87
CA MET A 139 23.96 -9.34 -5.77
C MET A 139 24.58 -8.67 -7.02
N LEU A 140 23.93 -8.73 -8.19
CA LEU A 140 24.41 -8.06 -9.40
C LEU A 140 23.66 -6.75 -9.66
N ASP A 141 24.11 -5.65 -9.04
CA ASP A 141 23.93 -4.33 -9.63
C ASP A 141 25.26 -3.54 -9.63
N PRO A 142 26.09 -3.70 -10.67
CA PRO A 142 27.31 -2.90 -10.86
C PRO A 142 27.02 -1.39 -10.97
N ARG A 143 25.79 -0.98 -11.29
CA ARG A 143 25.42 0.44 -11.46
C ARG A 143 25.20 1.19 -10.15
N ARG A 144 25.13 0.50 -9.00
CA ARG A 144 25.06 1.16 -7.68
C ARG A 144 26.37 1.78 -7.20
N ARG A 145 27.53 1.39 -7.76
CA ARG A 145 28.85 1.91 -7.36
C ARG A 145 29.32 3.14 -8.13
N LEU A 146 28.75 3.45 -9.30
CA LEU A 146 29.32 4.44 -10.21
C LEU A 146 28.74 5.87 -10.07
N ASN A 147 27.61 6.06 -9.37
CA ASN A 147 26.98 7.39 -9.25
C ASN A 147 27.44 8.20 -8.02
N GLY A 148 28.61 7.93 -7.45
CA GLY A 148 29.09 8.61 -6.23
C GLY A 148 30.52 9.15 -6.30
N ILE A 149 31.21 9.07 -7.43
CA ILE A 149 32.64 9.41 -7.55
C ILE A 149 32.90 10.49 -8.62
N GLY A 150 31.85 11.00 -9.28
CA GLY A 150 31.98 11.90 -10.43
C GLY A 150 31.96 13.41 -10.14
N GLU A 151 31.57 13.86 -8.95
CA GLU A 151 31.24 15.28 -8.72
C GLU A 151 32.18 16.02 -7.75
N SER A 152 33.23 15.36 -7.25
CA SER A 152 34.18 15.97 -6.30
C SER A 152 35.55 16.32 -6.90
N VAL A 153 35.79 16.09 -8.20
CA VAL A 153 37.12 16.35 -8.83
C VAL A 153 37.16 17.64 -9.65
N SER A 154 36.02 18.21 -10.07
CA SER A 154 36.04 19.40 -10.95
C SER A 154 36.10 20.77 -10.27
N ARG A 155 36.30 20.85 -8.95
CA ARG A 155 36.39 22.15 -8.23
C ARG A 155 37.79 22.56 -7.77
N SER A 156 38.83 21.83 -8.12
CA SER A 156 40.21 22.12 -7.71
C SER A 156 41.16 22.58 -8.83
N GLU A 157 40.69 22.73 -10.06
CA GLU A 157 41.48 23.31 -11.17
C GLU A 157 40.78 24.56 -11.71
N ARG A 158 40.80 25.61 -10.89
CA ARG A 158 40.68 27.01 -11.30
C ARG A 158 41.04 27.89 -10.11
N ALA A 159 42.34 28.00 -9.86
CA ALA A 159 42.98 29.06 -9.10
C ALA A 159 44.24 29.46 -9.86
#